data_AF-A0A3C1Q4R0-F1
#
_entry.id   AF-A0A3C1Q4R0-F1
#
_cell.length_a   1.000
_cell.length_b   1.000
_cell.length_c   1.000
_cell.angle_alpha   90.00
_cell.angle_beta   90.00
_cell.angle_gamma   90.00
#
_symmetry.space_group_name_H-M   'P 1'
#
loop_
_entity.id
_entity.type
_entity.pdbx_description
1 polymer ?
#
loop_
_entity_poly.entity_id
_entity_poly.type
_entity_poly.pdbx_seq_one_letter_code
_entity_poly.pdbx_strand_id
1 'polypeptide(L)'
;MSDNPPPLVPVEGWHVMHLYYSVDHSQWSLLSEAEQRQAKTELSELVQEIRSHKDTQLLIFAVATPKADLGFMLLTPDLHDATHFEKRLTLALGPDVLTPTYSYLSQTERSEYTTTSEQYGKDTLIGEQGMAEGSEEFEAALKEFDERMKHYLQHRLYPSLPDWPVICFYPMSKRRAPSDHYNWYSLDHAARAKLMKGHATTG
;
A
#
# COMPACT_ATOMS: atom_id res chain seq x y z
N MET A 1 -8.30 -34.87 6.08
CA MET A 1 -8.07 -33.82 5.08
C MET A 1 -7.80 -32.57 5.89
N SER A 2 -6.69 -31.87 5.67
CA SER A 2 -6.42 -30.63 6.41
C SER A 2 -7.32 -29.54 5.83
N ASP A 3 -8.40 -29.23 6.54
CA ASP A 3 -9.48 -28.31 6.14
C ASP A 3 -9.08 -26.82 6.20
N ASN A 4 -7.87 -26.47 5.77
CA ASN A 4 -7.51 -25.07 5.61
C ASN A 4 -8.01 -24.57 4.26
N PRO A 5 -8.74 -23.43 4.21
CA PRO A 5 -9.12 -22.82 2.95
C PRO A 5 -7.87 -22.49 2.13
N PRO A 6 -7.96 -22.52 0.79
CA PRO A 6 -6.85 -22.13 -0.07
C PRO A 6 -6.49 -20.65 0.16
N PRO A 7 -5.22 -20.27 -0.08
CA PRO A 7 -4.78 -18.89 0.13
C PRO A 7 -5.49 -17.91 -0.81
N LEU A 8 -5.74 -16.69 -0.33
CA LEU A 8 -6.41 -15.62 -1.08
C LEU A 8 -5.40 -14.55 -1.53
N VAL A 9 -4.64 -14.91 -2.57
CA VAL A 9 -3.57 -14.09 -3.15
C VAL A 9 -4.06 -13.41 -4.44
N PRO A 10 -3.88 -12.09 -4.60
CA PRO A 10 -4.28 -11.38 -5.81
C PRO A 10 -3.35 -11.72 -6.98
N VAL A 11 -3.82 -11.48 -8.21
CA VAL A 11 -3.03 -11.72 -9.43
C VAL A 11 -1.74 -10.87 -9.46
N GLU A 12 -1.81 -9.65 -8.95
CA GLU A 12 -0.65 -8.75 -8.84
C GLU A 12 -0.71 -7.92 -7.55
N GLY A 13 0.44 -7.53 -7.02
CA GLY A 13 0.52 -6.71 -5.81
C GLY A 13 0.27 -7.46 -4.50
N TRP A 14 0.19 -6.70 -3.41
CA TRP A 14 -0.10 -7.18 -2.06
C TRP A 14 -1.33 -6.50 -1.47
N HIS A 15 -2.01 -7.21 -0.56
CA HIS A 15 -2.99 -6.59 0.33
C HIS A 15 -2.27 -5.63 1.27
N VAL A 16 -2.93 -4.53 1.58
CA VAL A 16 -2.47 -3.52 2.53
C VAL A 16 -3.60 -3.22 3.50
N MET A 17 -3.38 -3.46 4.79
CA MET A 17 -4.28 -3.10 5.87
C MET A 17 -3.69 -1.96 6.68
N HIS A 18 -4.38 -0.83 6.73
CA HIS A 18 -4.14 0.22 7.72
C HIS A 18 -5.10 -0.01 8.88
N LEU A 19 -4.56 -0.14 10.08
CA LEU A 19 -5.31 -0.40 11.31
C LEU A 19 -4.98 0.69 12.32
N TYR A 20 -5.99 1.32 12.90
CA TYR A 20 -5.83 2.41 13.86
C TYR A 20 -6.61 2.13 15.13
N TYR A 21 -5.95 2.31 16.27
CA TYR A 21 -6.48 1.99 17.58
C TYR A 21 -6.34 3.17 18.54
N SER A 22 -7.34 3.34 19.39
CA SER A 22 -7.23 4.11 20.63
C SER A 22 -6.91 3.17 21.78
N VAL A 23 -6.06 3.61 22.70
CA VAL A 23 -5.72 2.85 23.90
C VAL A 23 -6.72 3.17 25.00
N ASP A 24 -7.44 2.16 25.49
CA ASP A 24 -8.25 2.31 26.70
C ASP A 24 -7.35 2.26 27.93
N HIS A 25 -6.98 3.45 28.41
CA HIS A 25 -6.14 3.60 29.59
C HIS A 25 -6.80 3.07 30.88
N SER A 26 -8.13 3.02 30.95
CA SER A 26 -8.84 2.50 32.11
C SER A 26 -8.66 0.98 32.17
N GLN A 27 -8.91 0.28 31.06
CA GLN A 27 -8.68 -1.16 30.96
C GLN A 27 -7.22 -1.51 31.20
N TRP A 28 -6.29 -0.77 30.58
CA TRP A 28 -4.86 -0.98 30.77
C TRP A 28 -4.43 -0.83 32.24
N SER A 29 -5.00 0.14 32.96
CA SER A 29 -4.68 0.39 34.37
C SER A 29 -5.18 -0.68 35.34
N LEU A 30 -6.14 -1.52 34.93
CA LEU A 30 -6.64 -2.64 35.75
C LEU A 30 -5.68 -3.83 35.75
N LEU A 31 -4.82 -3.95 34.73
CA LEU A 31 -3.81 -4.99 34.65
C LEU A 31 -2.70 -4.75 35.69
N SER A 32 -2.28 -5.81 36.37
CA SER A 32 -1.10 -5.80 37.23
C SER A 32 0.17 -5.52 36.44
N GLU A 33 1.24 -5.08 37.11
CA GLU A 33 2.53 -4.85 36.44
C GLU A 33 3.08 -6.10 35.73
N ALA A 34 2.78 -7.29 36.26
CA ALA A 34 3.18 -8.56 35.65
C ALA A 34 2.40 -8.80 34.35
N GLU A 35 1.08 -8.58 34.35
CA GLU A 35 0.23 -8.70 33.16
C GLU A 35 0.58 -7.67 32.10
N GLN A 36 0.83 -6.41 32.50
CA GLN A 36 1.28 -5.37 31.58
C GLN A 36 2.63 -5.71 30.92
N ARG A 37 3.56 -6.31 31.68
CA ARG A 37 4.85 -6.77 31.15
C ARG A 37 4.65 -7.92 30.17
N GLN A 38 3.81 -8.88 30.52
CA GLN A 38 3.49 -10.03 29.68
C GLN A 38 2.86 -9.58 28.34
N ALA A 39 1.85 -8.71 28.39
CA ALA A 39 1.19 -8.16 27.21
C ALA A 39 2.17 -7.43 26.26
N LYS A 40 3.11 -6.65 26.81
CA LYS A 40 4.16 -5.99 26.00
C LYS A 40 5.10 -7.00 25.35
N THR A 41 5.46 -8.07 26.05
CA THR A 41 6.27 -9.17 25.49
C THR A 41 5.53 -9.86 24.36
N GLU A 42 4.26 -10.24 24.57
CA GLU A 42 3.43 -10.90 23.57
C GLU A 42 3.23 -10.06 22.31
N LEU A 43 2.96 -8.75 22.46
CA LEU A 43 2.92 -7.83 21.32
C LEU A 43 4.27 -7.78 20.60
N SER A 44 5.39 -7.73 21.33
CA SER A 44 6.73 -7.67 20.73
C SER A 44 7.04 -8.95 19.95
N GLU A 45 6.69 -10.12 20.49
CA GLU A 45 6.85 -11.43 19.83
C GLU A 45 5.97 -11.53 18.58
N LEU A 46 4.70 -11.13 18.67
CA LEU A 46 3.78 -11.08 17.53
C LEU A 46 4.31 -10.18 16.41
N VAL A 47 4.86 -9.02 16.75
CA VAL A 47 5.47 -8.11 15.76
C VAL A 47 6.65 -8.77 15.05
N GLN A 48 7.52 -9.48 15.78
CA GLN A 48 8.63 -10.22 15.17
C GLN A 48 8.14 -11.36 14.29
N GLU A 49 7.12 -12.10 14.74
CA GLU A 49 6.49 -13.16 13.96
C GLU A 49 5.98 -12.63 12.62
N ILE A 50 5.17 -11.56 12.64
CA ILE A 50 4.61 -10.93 11.43
C ILE A 50 5.73 -10.45 10.50
N ARG A 51 6.77 -9.81 11.04
CA ARG A 51 7.91 -9.30 10.24
C ARG A 51 8.78 -10.42 9.66
N SER A 52 8.79 -11.59 10.29
CA SER A 52 9.48 -12.78 9.79
C SER A 52 8.63 -13.60 8.82
N HIS A 53 7.32 -13.33 8.76
CA HIS A 53 6.41 -14.00 7.86
C HIS A 53 6.76 -13.67 6.40
N LYS A 54 6.63 -14.68 5.53
CA LYS A 54 7.08 -14.57 4.14
C LYS A 54 6.38 -13.41 3.43
N ASP A 55 7.17 -12.61 2.71
CA ASP A 55 6.70 -11.48 1.89
C ASP A 55 5.76 -10.52 2.66
N THR A 56 5.94 -10.43 3.97
CA THR A 56 5.07 -9.66 4.88
C THR A 56 5.84 -8.52 5.54
N GLN A 57 5.20 -7.36 5.65
CA GLN A 57 5.76 -6.19 6.33
C GLN A 57 4.77 -5.60 7.31
N LEU A 58 5.28 -5.12 8.44
CA LEU A 58 4.50 -4.45 9.48
C LEU A 58 5.22 -3.19 9.96
N LEU A 59 4.62 -2.05 9.65
CA LEU A 59 5.00 -0.76 10.21
C LEU A 59 4.12 -0.46 11.42
N ILE A 60 4.72 0.12 12.45
CA ILE A 60 4.06 0.49 13.70
C ILE A 60 4.38 1.95 13.95
N PHE A 61 3.37 2.76 14.25
CA PHE A 61 3.55 4.20 14.41
C PHE A 61 2.55 4.78 15.41
N ALA A 62 2.95 5.86 16.07
CA ALA A 62 2.04 6.67 16.88
C ALA A 62 1.30 7.68 15.99
N VAL A 63 0.05 7.97 16.32
CA VAL A 63 -0.76 8.95 15.59
C VAL A 63 -0.74 10.28 16.34
N ALA A 64 -0.33 11.36 15.64
CA ALA A 64 -0.09 12.66 16.28
C ALA A 64 -1.35 13.40 16.76
N THR A 65 -2.54 12.89 16.48
CA THR A 65 -3.83 13.54 16.77
C THR A 65 -4.78 12.56 17.45
N PRO A 66 -5.79 13.02 18.20
CA PRO A 66 -6.75 12.15 18.89
C PRO A 66 -7.65 11.26 18.00
N LYS A 67 -7.37 11.15 16.69
CA LYS A 67 -8.04 10.22 15.78
C LYS A 67 -7.73 8.76 16.12
N ALA A 68 -6.54 8.53 16.69
CA ALA A 68 -6.04 7.26 17.19
C ALA A 68 -4.79 7.54 18.02
N ASP A 69 -4.30 6.54 18.76
CA ASP A 69 -3.05 6.61 19.50
C ASP A 69 -1.96 5.79 18.80
N LEU A 70 -2.33 4.62 18.29
CA LEU A 70 -1.45 3.62 17.67
C LEU A 70 -1.98 3.22 16.29
N GLY A 71 -1.07 3.02 15.34
CA GLY A 71 -1.40 2.49 14.03
C GLY A 71 -0.46 1.37 13.58
N PHE A 72 -1.01 0.46 12.79
CA PHE A 72 -0.30 -0.59 12.09
C PHE A 72 -0.58 -0.48 10.60
N MET A 73 0.46 -0.61 9.78
CA MET A 73 0.33 -0.82 8.33
C MET A 73 0.91 -2.18 8.00
N LEU A 74 0.04 -3.12 7.64
CA LEU A 74 0.37 -4.51 7.31
C LEU A 74 0.28 -4.71 5.80
N LEU A 75 1.34 -5.22 5.19
CA LEU A 75 1.39 -5.63 3.79
C LEU A 75 1.65 -7.13 3.72
N THR A 76 0.83 -7.88 2.99
CA THR A 76 1.00 -9.34 2.84
C THR A 76 0.31 -9.85 1.56
N PRO A 77 0.80 -10.95 0.94
CA PRO A 77 0.16 -11.54 -0.23
C PRO A 77 -1.21 -12.17 0.06
N ASP A 78 -1.40 -12.79 1.23
CA ASP A 78 -2.61 -13.57 1.54
C ASP A 78 -3.56 -12.80 2.46
N LEU A 79 -4.82 -12.67 2.04
CA LEU A 79 -5.86 -12.02 2.83
C LEU A 79 -6.17 -12.79 4.12
N HIS A 80 -5.99 -14.11 4.13
CA HIS A 80 -6.18 -14.93 5.32
C HIS A 80 -5.12 -14.60 6.39
N ASP A 81 -3.86 -14.48 6.00
CA ASP A 81 -2.77 -14.06 6.89
C ASP A 81 -3.01 -12.64 7.40
N ALA A 82 -3.40 -11.72 6.51
CA ALA A 82 -3.74 -10.35 6.88
C ALA A 82 -4.81 -10.29 7.98
N THR A 83 -5.88 -11.06 7.80
CA THR A 83 -6.99 -11.16 8.75
C THR A 83 -6.54 -11.81 10.06
N HIS A 84 -5.76 -12.88 9.98
CA HIS A 84 -5.25 -13.57 11.17
C HIS A 84 -4.38 -12.65 12.03
N PHE A 85 -3.44 -11.93 11.42
CA PHE A 85 -2.58 -10.99 12.10
C PHE A 85 -3.34 -9.80 12.67
N GLU A 86 -4.30 -9.23 11.94
CA GLU A 86 -5.14 -8.14 12.46
C GLU A 86 -5.90 -8.53 13.73
N LYS A 87 -6.49 -9.73 13.77
CA LYS A 87 -7.21 -10.22 14.98
C LYS A 87 -6.27 -10.38 16.16
N ARG A 88 -5.05 -10.87 15.94
CA ARG A 88 -4.05 -11.02 17.00
C ARG A 88 -3.50 -9.69 17.47
N LEU A 89 -3.24 -8.76 16.56
CA LEU A 89 -2.77 -7.40 16.90
C LEU A 89 -3.80 -6.67 17.76
N THR A 90 -5.09 -6.78 17.42
CA THR A 90 -6.19 -6.17 18.20
C THR A 90 -6.22 -6.66 19.65
N LEU A 91 -5.89 -7.93 19.90
CA LEU A 91 -5.94 -8.54 21.22
C LEU A 91 -4.58 -8.56 21.94
N ALA A 92 -3.51 -8.07 21.30
CA ALA A 92 -2.14 -8.27 21.76
C ALA A 92 -1.81 -7.63 23.12
N LEU A 93 -2.54 -6.58 23.51
CA LEU A 93 -2.39 -5.92 24.80
C LEU A 93 -3.43 -6.35 25.85
N GLY A 94 -4.21 -7.38 25.53
CA GLY A 94 -5.37 -7.82 26.29
C GLY A 94 -6.70 -7.38 25.66
N PRO A 95 -7.81 -8.00 26.09
CA PRO A 95 -9.14 -7.64 25.61
C PRO A 95 -9.47 -6.18 25.96
N ASP A 96 -10.15 -5.49 25.03
CA ASP A 96 -10.65 -4.12 25.17
C ASP A 96 -9.59 -3.02 25.43
N VAL A 97 -8.29 -3.35 25.47
CA VAL A 97 -7.21 -2.36 25.61
C VAL A 97 -6.99 -1.58 24.31
N LEU A 98 -7.02 -2.26 23.16
CA LEU A 98 -6.92 -1.62 21.85
C LEU A 98 -8.30 -1.57 21.21
N THR A 99 -8.92 -0.38 21.23
CA THR A 99 -10.21 -0.16 20.58
C THR A 99 -10.00 0.34 19.15
N PRO A 100 -10.48 -0.37 18.10
CA PRO A 100 -10.32 0.07 16.73
C PRO A 100 -11.11 1.37 16.48
N THR A 101 -10.44 2.40 15.94
CA THR A 101 -11.08 3.68 15.58
C THR A 101 -11.26 3.85 14.09
N TYR A 102 -10.38 3.27 13.29
CA TYR A 102 -10.43 3.33 11.84
C TYR A 102 -9.66 2.16 11.21
N SER A 103 -10.06 1.74 10.02
CA SER A 103 -9.30 0.81 9.21
C SER A 103 -9.47 1.07 7.72
N TYR A 104 -8.51 0.62 6.93
CA TYR A 104 -8.58 0.67 5.48
C TYR A 104 -7.90 -0.55 4.85
N LEU A 105 -8.68 -1.34 4.11
CA LEU A 105 -8.17 -2.45 3.31
C LEU A 105 -8.04 -1.98 1.86
N SER A 106 -6.84 -2.16 1.30
CA SER A 106 -6.51 -1.83 -0.08
C SER A 106 -5.54 -2.85 -0.65
N GLN A 107 -5.15 -2.66 -1.91
CA GLN A 107 -4.12 -3.45 -2.59
C GLN A 107 -3.14 -2.48 -3.25
N THR A 108 -1.87 -2.82 -3.31
CA THR A 108 -0.89 -2.06 -4.12
C THR A 108 -1.30 -2.12 -5.59
N GLU A 109 -1.30 -0.99 -6.29
CA GLU A 109 -1.85 -0.88 -7.65
C GLU A 109 -0.86 -0.26 -8.62
N ARG A 110 -0.93 -0.67 -9.89
CA ARG A 110 -0.28 0.01 -11.02
C ARG A 110 -1.18 1.10 -11.57
N SER A 111 -0.61 2.24 -11.95
CA SER A 111 -1.39 3.28 -12.61
C SER A 111 -1.73 2.87 -14.04
N GLU A 112 -3.01 3.00 -14.41
CA GLU A 112 -3.49 2.86 -15.79
C GLU A 112 -2.87 3.88 -16.77
N TYR A 113 -2.30 4.98 -16.26
CA TYR A 113 -1.69 6.05 -17.07
C TYR A 113 -0.17 5.95 -17.21
N THR A 114 0.40 4.80 -16.85
CA THR A 114 1.83 4.54 -17.02
C THR A 114 2.16 4.54 -18.52
N THR A 115 3.22 5.27 -18.91
CA THR A 115 3.68 5.29 -20.31
C THR A 115 4.00 3.88 -20.80
N THR A 116 3.39 3.48 -21.91
CA THR A 116 3.66 2.18 -22.54
C THR A 116 4.91 2.26 -23.41
N SER A 117 5.50 1.10 -23.73
CA SER A 117 6.64 1.01 -24.65
C SER A 117 6.32 1.64 -26.01
N GLU A 118 5.13 1.35 -26.56
CA GLU A 118 4.64 1.95 -27.80
C GLU A 118 4.54 3.48 -27.72
N GLN A 119 3.96 4.01 -26.63
CA GLN A 119 3.84 5.45 -26.45
C GLN A 119 5.21 6.12 -26.29
N TYR A 120 6.14 5.49 -25.58
CA TYR A 120 7.50 5.98 -25.40
C TYR A 120 8.26 6.02 -26.75
N GLY A 121 8.17 4.94 -27.54
CA GLY A 121 8.77 4.89 -28.86
C GLY A 121 8.24 5.98 -29.79
N LYS A 122 6.92 6.14 -29.86
CA LYS A 122 6.28 7.11 -30.75
C LYS A 122 6.50 8.56 -30.33
N ASP A 123 6.17 8.90 -29.08
CA ASP A 123 6.17 10.30 -28.66
C ASP A 123 7.58 10.79 -28.33
N THR A 124 8.36 9.99 -27.61
CA THR A 124 9.66 10.41 -27.11
C THR A 124 10.78 10.09 -28.09
N LEU A 125 10.95 8.84 -28.50
CA LEU A 125 12.09 8.46 -29.34
C LEU A 125 11.97 9.04 -30.76
N ILE A 126 10.82 8.86 -31.40
CA ILE A 126 10.58 9.41 -32.75
C ILE A 126 10.23 10.90 -32.68
N GLY A 127 9.20 11.26 -31.89
CA GLY A 127 8.65 12.62 -31.88
C GLY A 127 9.58 13.69 -31.30
N GLU A 128 10.17 13.44 -30.14
CA GLU A 128 11.01 14.41 -29.43
C GLU A 128 12.51 14.28 -29.79
N GLN A 129 13.01 13.06 -29.95
CA GLN A 129 14.44 12.79 -30.17
C GLN A 129 14.80 12.57 -31.65
N GLY A 130 13.82 12.44 -32.55
CA GLY A 130 14.06 12.31 -33.98
C GLY A 130 14.74 11.00 -34.41
N MET A 131 14.64 9.95 -33.59
CA MET A 131 15.19 8.63 -33.91
C MET A 131 14.41 7.97 -35.05
N ALA A 132 15.11 7.18 -35.87
CA ALA A 132 14.48 6.39 -36.92
C ALA A 132 13.88 5.11 -36.32
N GLU A 133 12.61 4.85 -36.62
CA GLU A 133 11.92 3.62 -36.19
C GLU A 133 12.67 2.38 -36.71
N GLY A 134 12.95 1.44 -35.82
CA GLY A 134 13.68 0.20 -36.12
C GLY A 134 15.20 0.35 -36.29
N SER A 135 15.78 1.52 -35.97
CA SER A 135 17.24 1.65 -35.88
C SER A 135 17.79 0.91 -34.65
N GLU A 136 19.08 0.57 -34.66
CA GLU A 136 19.70 -0.07 -33.49
C GLU A 136 19.61 0.79 -32.23
N GLU A 137 19.71 2.12 -32.38
CA GLU A 137 19.55 3.07 -31.28
C GLU A 137 18.11 3.10 -30.73
N PHE A 138 17.11 3.04 -31.62
CA PHE A 138 15.71 2.99 -31.23
C PHE A 138 15.36 1.72 -30.45
N GLU A 139 15.77 0.55 -30.98
CA GLU A 139 15.53 -0.74 -30.33
C GLU A 139 16.27 -0.85 -28.99
N ALA A 140 17.50 -0.33 -28.90
CA ALA A 140 18.24 -0.29 -27.65
C ALA A 140 17.54 0.58 -26.60
N ALA A 141 17.06 1.77 -26.99
CA ALA A 141 16.37 2.69 -26.08
C ALA A 141 15.00 2.14 -25.63
N LEU A 142 14.24 1.48 -26.51
CA LEU A 142 13.00 0.80 -26.14
C LEU A 142 13.26 -0.31 -25.12
N LYS A 143 14.29 -1.13 -25.36
CA LYS A 143 14.66 -2.21 -24.45
C LYS A 143 15.06 -1.68 -23.07
N GLU A 144 15.86 -0.62 -23.01
CA GLU A 144 16.24 0.04 -21.76
C GLU A 144 15.00 0.57 -21.03
N PHE A 145 14.06 1.19 -21.75
CA PHE A 145 12.80 1.64 -21.19
C PHE A 145 11.99 0.49 -20.60
N ASP A 146 11.83 -0.62 -21.33
CA ASP A 146 11.06 -1.78 -20.87
C ASP A 146 11.68 -2.42 -19.62
N GLU A 147 13.00 -2.55 -19.58
CA GLU A 147 13.72 -3.06 -18.41
C GLU A 147 13.52 -2.14 -17.19
N ARG A 148 13.64 -0.83 -17.39
CA ARG A 148 13.40 0.18 -16.35
C ARG A 148 11.96 0.14 -15.85
N MET A 149 10.99 0.06 -16.75
CA MET A 149 9.57 0.02 -16.41
C MET A 149 9.20 -1.27 -15.68
N LYS A 150 9.77 -2.41 -16.06
CA LYS A 150 9.61 -3.67 -15.35
C LYS A 150 10.08 -3.57 -13.90
N HIS A 151 11.27 -3.00 -13.69
CA HIS A 151 11.81 -2.78 -12.35
C HIS A 151 10.95 -1.80 -11.53
N TYR A 152 10.56 -0.68 -12.13
CA TYR A 152 9.68 0.31 -11.50
C TYR A 152 8.34 -0.28 -11.05
N LEU A 153 7.69 -1.07 -11.92
CA LEU A 153 6.42 -1.71 -11.59
C LEU A 153 6.57 -2.77 -10.50
N GLN A 154 7.68 -3.51 -10.48
CA GLN A 154 7.97 -4.48 -9.42
C GLN A 154 8.03 -3.79 -8.05
N HIS A 155 8.76 -2.68 -7.94
CA HIS A 155 8.88 -1.95 -6.67
C HIS A 155 7.59 -1.26 -6.22
N ARG A 156 6.69 -0.91 -7.15
CA ARG A 156 5.39 -0.34 -6.80
C ARG A 156 4.39 -1.39 -6.32
N LEU A 157 4.37 -2.56 -6.96
CA LEU A 157 3.48 -3.64 -6.58
C LEU A 157 3.97 -4.40 -5.34
N TYR A 158 5.28 -4.51 -5.17
CA TYR A 158 5.90 -5.29 -4.10
C TYR A 158 6.93 -4.42 -3.36
N PRO A 159 6.48 -3.32 -2.72
CA PRO A 159 7.37 -2.34 -2.13
C PRO A 159 8.07 -2.89 -0.88
N SER A 160 9.36 -2.65 -0.74
CA SER A 160 10.06 -2.79 0.55
C SER A 160 10.03 -1.43 1.24
N LEU A 161 9.22 -1.28 2.28
CA LEU A 161 9.05 -0.03 3.01
C LEU A 161 10.17 0.15 4.06
N PRO A 162 10.93 1.25 4.01
CA PRO A 162 11.86 1.61 5.08
C PRO A 162 11.16 1.94 6.39
N ASP A 163 11.92 1.91 7.49
CA ASP A 163 11.52 2.49 8.78
C ASP A 163 11.54 4.02 8.71
N TRP A 164 10.54 4.59 8.03
CA TRP A 164 10.37 6.04 7.95
C TRP A 164 10.00 6.64 9.30
N PRO A 165 10.50 7.84 9.65
CA PRO A 165 10.19 8.48 10.92
C PRO A 165 8.74 9.00 11.00
N VAL A 166 8.07 9.17 9.86
CA VAL A 166 6.71 9.72 9.76
C VAL A 166 5.96 9.02 8.64
N ILE A 167 4.68 8.75 8.87
CA ILE A 167 3.73 8.25 7.88
C ILE A 167 2.57 9.23 7.70
N CYS A 168 2.12 9.40 6.47
CA CYS A 168 0.90 10.11 6.13
C CYS A 168 -0.01 9.17 5.35
N PHE A 169 -1.25 9.02 5.81
CA PHE A 169 -2.25 8.19 5.15
C PHE A 169 -3.54 8.98 4.98
N TYR A 170 -4.11 8.90 3.77
CA TYR A 170 -5.44 9.41 3.48
C TYR A 170 -6.07 8.58 2.35
N PRO A 171 -7.31 8.08 2.51
CA PRO A 171 -8.04 7.50 1.41
C PRO A 171 -8.58 8.62 0.50
N MET A 172 -8.74 8.34 -0.78
CA MET A 172 -9.33 9.30 -1.72
C MET A 172 -10.13 8.61 -2.81
N SER A 173 -11.09 9.35 -3.36
CA SER A 173 -11.88 8.95 -4.52
C SER A 173 -11.78 10.02 -5.60
N LYS A 174 -11.88 9.62 -6.87
CA LYS A 174 -12.08 10.58 -7.95
C LYS A 174 -13.55 11.06 -7.94
N ARG A 175 -13.76 12.35 -8.16
CA ARG A 175 -15.09 12.97 -8.03
C ARG A 175 -16.04 12.51 -9.15
N ARG A 176 -17.30 12.27 -8.79
CA ARG A 176 -18.44 12.06 -9.70
C ARG A 176 -19.48 13.15 -9.43
N ALA A 177 -19.46 14.23 -10.21
CA ALA A 177 -20.42 15.32 -10.09
C ALA A 177 -21.51 15.21 -11.18
N PRO A 178 -22.73 15.74 -10.95
CA PRO A 178 -23.79 15.76 -11.96
C PRO A 178 -23.46 16.64 -13.17
N SER A 179 -22.60 17.64 -13.01
CA SER A 179 -22.09 18.45 -14.12
C SER A 179 -20.79 17.86 -14.69
N ASP A 180 -20.68 17.84 -16.01
CA ASP A 180 -19.53 17.26 -16.72
C ASP A 180 -18.19 17.89 -16.34
N HIS A 181 -18.20 19.14 -15.89
CA HIS A 181 -16.99 19.90 -15.54
C HIS A 181 -16.19 19.33 -14.36
N TYR A 182 -16.80 18.52 -13.48
CA TYR A 182 -16.13 17.97 -12.29
C TYR A 182 -16.37 16.47 -12.10
N ASN A 183 -16.66 15.77 -13.20
CA ASN A 183 -16.82 14.32 -13.18
C ASN A 183 -15.61 13.65 -13.84
N TRP A 184 -14.75 13.03 -13.03
CA TRP A 184 -13.56 12.33 -13.53
C TRP A 184 -13.91 11.22 -14.53
N TYR A 185 -15.04 10.56 -14.31
CA TYR A 185 -15.43 9.36 -15.05
C TYR A 185 -16.18 9.67 -16.36
N SER A 186 -16.55 10.93 -16.60
CA SER A 186 -17.05 11.37 -17.92
C SER A 186 -15.92 11.81 -18.86
N LEU A 187 -14.70 12.01 -18.35
CA LEU A 187 -13.53 12.35 -19.16
C LEU A 187 -13.06 11.15 -19.99
N ASP A 188 -12.70 11.42 -21.24
CA ASP A 188 -12.02 10.43 -22.06
C ASP A 188 -10.63 10.08 -21.49
N HIS A 189 -10.03 9.01 -22.01
CA HIS A 189 -8.74 8.52 -21.52
C HIS A 189 -7.62 9.56 -21.72
N ALA A 190 -7.61 10.28 -22.84
CA ALA A 190 -6.55 11.25 -23.16
C ALA A 190 -6.57 12.45 -22.20
N ALA A 191 -7.75 12.95 -21.87
CA ALA A 191 -7.95 14.01 -20.89
C ALA A 191 -7.50 13.57 -19.50
N ARG A 192 -7.87 12.36 -19.07
CA ARG A 192 -7.43 11.79 -17.79
C ARG A 192 -5.91 11.59 -17.74
N ALA A 193 -5.32 11.05 -18.81
CA ALA A 193 -3.87 10.86 -18.93
C ALA A 193 -3.11 12.19 -18.84
N LYS A 194 -3.60 13.24 -19.50
CA LYS A 194 -3.02 14.59 -19.41
C LYS A 194 -3.05 15.14 -17.97
N LEU A 195 -4.17 14.99 -17.27
CA LEU A 195 -4.31 15.41 -15.87
C LEU A 195 -3.36 14.61 -14.94
N MET A 196 -3.24 13.30 -15.14
CA MET A 196 -2.34 12.46 -14.35
C MET A 196 -0.86 12.72 -14.66
N LYS A 197 -0.50 13.05 -15.91
CA LYS A 197 0.85 13.50 -16.26
C LYS A 197 1.21 14.77 -15.50
N GLY A 198 0.31 15.76 -15.45
CA GLY A 198 0.51 16.99 -14.68
C GLY A 198 0.68 16.74 -13.18
N HIS A 199 -0.13 15.83 -12.61
CA HIS A 199 0.02 15.40 -11.22
C HIS A 199 1.39 14.75 -10.95
N ALA A 200 1.83 13.84 -11.81
CA ALA A 200 3.12 13.17 -11.70
C ALA A 200 4.32 14.13 -11.84
N THR A 201 4.18 15.24 -12.56
CA THR A 201 5.24 16.27 -12.64
C THR A 201 5.41 17.05 -11.33
N THR A 202 4.36 17.12 -10.50
CA THR A 202 4.40 17.88 -9.24
C THR A 202 4.90 17.05 -8.05
N GLY A 203 4.56 15.75 -8.04
CA GLY A 203 4.96 14.81 -6.98
C GLY A 203 6.34 14.22 -7.19
#